data_AF-A0A2D3VUT7-F1
#
_entry.id   AF-A0A2D3VUT7-F1
#
_cell.length_a   1.000
_cell.length_b   1.000
_cell.length_c   1.000
_cell.angle_alpha   90.00
_cell.angle_beta   90.00
_cell.angle_gamma   90.00
#
_symmetry.space_group_name_H-M   'P 1'
#
loop_
_entity.id
_entity.type
_entity.pdbx_description
1 polymer ?
#
loop_
_entity_poly.entity_id
_entity_poly.type
_entity_poly.pdbx_seq_one_letter_code
_entity_poly.pdbx_strand_id
1 'polypeptide(L)' 'MITKTLEYNKETGLITSCEYDDGFLVSSNDITTAVMTLALEKLYDDYGLELGDEVVITKKRSLEKVTKFLVKK' A
#
# COMPACT_ATOMS: atom_id res chain seq x y z
N MET A 1 11.38 -18.31 17.41
CA MET A 1 10.88 -16.93 17.68
C MET A 1 10.00 -16.54 16.52
N ILE A 2 8.71 -16.31 16.79
CA ILE A 2 7.75 -15.97 15.76
C ILE A 2 7.83 -14.48 15.43
N THR A 3 8.01 -14.14 14.15
CA THR A 3 8.07 -12.78 13.62
C THR A 3 7.05 -12.61 12.50
N LYS A 4 6.36 -11.46 12.47
CA LYS A 4 5.40 -11.12 11.40
C LYS A 4 5.89 -9.90 10.63
N THR A 5 5.86 -9.99 9.30
CA THR A 5 6.32 -8.92 8.41
C THR A 5 5.27 -8.63 7.33
N LEU A 6 5.29 -7.38 6.86
CA LEU A 6 4.59 -6.92 5.65
C LEU A 6 5.64 -6.71 4.58
N GLU A 7 5.57 -7.48 3.51
CA GLU A 7 6.59 -7.49 2.48
C GLU A 7 5.99 -7.11 1.14
N TYR A 8 6.67 -6.20 0.43
CA TYR A 8 6.29 -5.78 -0.91
C TYR A 8 7.29 -6.35 -1.92
N ASN A 9 6.80 -7.23 -2.79
CA ASN A 9 7.57 -7.76 -3.90
C ASN A 9 7.41 -6.84 -5.12
N LYS A 10 8.49 -6.18 -5.52
CA LYS A 10 8.50 -5.24 -6.66
C LYS A 10 8.31 -5.91 -8.01
N GLU A 11 8.67 -7.19 -8.14
CA GLU A 11 8.60 -7.92 -9.41
C GLU A 11 7.18 -8.44 -9.64
N THR A 12 6.54 -8.97 -8.61
CA THR A 12 5.16 -9.50 -8.70
C THR A 12 4.10 -8.45 -8.38
N GLY A 13 4.48 -7.35 -7.75
CA GLY A 13 3.57 -6.30 -7.30
C GLY A 13 2.74 -6.68 -6.07
N LEU A 14 2.99 -7.84 -5.46
CA LEU A 14 2.22 -8.34 -4.33
C LEU A 14 2.69 -7.76 -2.99
N ILE A 15 1.74 -7.52 -2.10
CA ILE A 15 1.96 -7.24 -0.68
C ILE A 15 1.54 -8.48 0.10
N THR A 16 2.50 -9.09 0.79
CA THR A 16 2.28 -10.32 1.55
C THR A 16 2.47 -10.10 3.04
N SER A 17 1.56 -10.67 3.84
CA SER A 17 1.77 -10.84 5.27
C SER A 17 2.50 -12.17 5.47
N CYS A 18 3.73 -12.11 5.95
CA CYS A 18 4.56 -13.29 6.17
C CYS A 18 4.72 -13.56 7.68
N GLU A 19 4.70 -14.84 8.05
CA GLU A 19 5.04 -15.31 9.39
C GLU A 19 6.28 -16.19 9.32
N TYR A 20 7.28 -15.86 10.14
CA TYR A 20 8.53 -16.58 10.24
C TYR A 20 8.68 -17.17 11.64
N ASP A 21 9.21 -18.39 11.73
CA ASP A 21 9.66 -18.99 12.98
C ASP A 21 11.15 -19.33 12.87
N ASP A 22 11.95 -18.75 13.78
CA ASP A 22 13.42 -18.87 13.78
C ASP A 22 14.07 -18.56 12.43
N GLY A 23 13.49 -17.61 11.69
CA GLY A 23 13.97 -17.14 10.40
C GLY A 23 13.48 -17.95 9.18
N PHE A 24 12.74 -19.05 9.40
CA PHE A 24 12.14 -19.83 8.32
C PHE A 24 10.72 -19.35 8.05
N LEU A 25 10.37 -19.18 6.77
CA LEU A 25 9.01 -18.80 6.37
C LEU A 25 8.05 -19.95 6.67
N VAL A 26 7.07 -19.70 7.54
CA VAL A 26 6.05 -20.67 7.94
C VAL A 26 4.77 -20.46 7.16
N SER A 27 4.37 -19.21 6.94
CA SER A 27 3.19 -18.88 6.13
C SER A 27 3.35 -17.54 5.43
N SER A 28 2.67 -17.41 4.29
CA SER A 28 2.58 -16.17 3.52
C SER A 28 1.17 -16.06 2.98
N ASN A 29 0.54 -14.90 3.18
CA ASN A 29 -0.79 -14.62 2.67
C ASN A 29 -0.74 -13.34 1.82
N ASP A 30 -1.27 -13.43 0.60
CA ASP A 30 -1.47 -12.26 -0.25
C ASP A 30 -2.59 -11.39 0.34
N ILE A 31 -2.25 -10.13 0.63
CA ILE A 31 -3.17 -9.14 1.19
C ILE A 31 -3.19 -7.87 0.35
N THR A 32 -2.72 -7.94 -0.90
CA THR A 32 -2.62 -6.80 -1.82
C THR A 32 -3.93 -6.05 -1.93
N THR A 33 -5.04 -6.75 -2.20
CA THR A 33 -6.36 -6.14 -2.31
C THR A 33 -6.79 -5.45 -1.01
N ALA A 34 -6.62 -6.11 0.14
CA ALA A 34 -7.04 -5.55 1.43
C ALA A 34 -6.27 -4.26 1.76
N VAL A 35 -4.96 -4.24 1.55
CA VAL A 35 -4.13 -3.06 1.78
C VAL A 35 -4.49 -1.93 0.80
N MET A 36 -4.71 -2.25 -0.47
CA MET A 36 -5.09 -1.25 -1.47
C MET A 36 -6.47 -0.65 -1.20
N THR A 37 -7.46 -1.46 -0.78
CA THR A 37 -8.78 -0.97 -0.38
C THR A 37 -8.68 0.00 0.80
N LEU A 38 -7.97 -0.37 1.86
CA LEU A 38 -7.79 0.51 3.02
C LEU A 38 -7.06 1.81 2.68
N ALA A 39 -6.05 1.74 1.81
CA ALA A 39 -5.31 2.92 1.36
C ALA A 39 -6.21 3.86 0.53
N LEU A 40 -7.10 3.31 -0.30
CA LEU A 40 -8.08 4.09 -1.04
C LEU A 40 -9.10 4.70 -0.09
N GLU A 41 -9.75 3.93 0.79
CA GLU A 41 -10.73 4.43 1.76
C GLU A 41 -10.16 5.61 2.57
N LYS A 42 -8.93 5.47 3.07
CA LYS A 42 -8.25 6.57 3.76
C LYS A 42 -8.05 7.81 2.87
N LEU A 43 -7.75 7.63 1.59
CA LEU A 43 -7.61 8.73 0.66
C LEU A 43 -8.95 9.43 0.40
N TYR A 44 -10.05 8.66 0.31
CA TYR A 44 -11.41 9.21 0.23
C TYR A 44 -11.70 10.08 1.47
N ASP A 45 -11.40 9.58 2.66
CA ASP A 45 -11.63 10.30 3.93
C ASP A 45 -10.74 11.55 4.06
N ASP A 46 -9.42 11.43 3.81
CA ASP A 46 -8.44 12.49 4.02
C ASP A 46 -8.68 13.70 3.08
N TYR A 47 -9.25 13.46 1.90
CA TYR A 47 -9.48 14.48 0.87
C TYR A 47 -10.96 14.78 0.60
N GLY A 48 -11.88 14.11 1.31
CA GLY A 48 -13.33 14.27 1.14
C GLY A 48 -13.79 13.94 -0.28
N LEU A 49 -13.27 12.85 -0.85
CA LEU A 49 -13.59 12.44 -2.21
C LEU A 49 -14.97 11.77 -2.26
N GLU A 50 -15.68 11.97 -3.37
CA GLU A 50 -16.95 11.35 -3.66
C GLU A 50 -16.82 10.35 -4.83
N LEU A 51 -17.87 9.54 -5.01
CA LEU A 51 -17.96 8.64 -6.16
C LEU A 51 -17.93 9.45 -7.46
N GLY A 52 -16.94 9.17 -8.30
CA GLY A 52 -16.72 9.87 -9.58
C GLY A 52 -15.56 10.87 -9.55
N ASP A 53 -15.00 11.17 -8.38
CA ASP A 53 -13.82 12.02 -8.28
C ASP A 53 -12.57 11.35 -8.86
N GLU A 54 -11.75 12.13 -9.56
CA GLU A 54 -10.48 11.67 -10.12
C GLU A 54 -9.29 12.10 -9.25
N VAL A 55 -8.47 11.11 -8.89
CA VAL A 55 -7.21 11.34 -8.16
C VAL A 55 -6.02 11.20 -9.10
N VAL A 56 -5.16 12.21 -9.14
CA VAL A 56 -3.88 12.14 -9.86
C VAL A 56 -2.72 12.03 -8.88
N ILE A 57 -2.07 10.87 -8.85
CA ILE A 57 -0.87 10.62 -8.03
C ILE A 57 0.37 10.96 -8.87
N THR A 58 1.09 12.03 -8.51
CA THR A 58 2.31 12.42 -9.21
C THR A 58 3.55 12.15 -8.35
N LYS A 59 4.36 11.17 -8.75
CA LYS A 59 5.68 10.94 -8.16
C LYS A 59 6.72 11.83 -8.83
N LYS A 60 7.03 12.99 -8.23
CA LYS A 60 8.15 13.82 -8.69
C LYS A 60 9.47 13.15 -8.30
N ARG A 61 10.29 12.76 -9.28
CA ARG A 61 11.62 12.15 -9.05
C ARG A 61 12.56 13.03 -8.21
N SER A 62 12.36 14.35 -8.19
CA SER A 62 13.13 15.29 -7.38
C SER A 62 12.72 15.39 -5.91
N LEU A 63 11.61 14.76 -5.50
CA LEU A 63 11.17 14.71 -4.10
C LEU A 63 11.56 13.35 -3.51
N GLU A 64 12.68 13.31 -2.78
CA GLU A 64 13.23 12.09 -2.16
C GLU A 64 12.29 11.41 -1.15
N LYS A 65 11.33 12.14 -0.55
CA LYS A 65 10.56 11.63 0.60
C LYS A 65 9.04 11.89 0.60
N VAL A 66 8.46 12.60 -0.36
CA VAL A 66 7.00 12.90 -0.30
C VAL A 66 6.33 12.74 -1.66
N THR A 67 5.56 11.67 -1.82
CA THR A 67 4.54 11.57 -2.87
C THR A 67 3.44 12.58 -2.53
N LYS A 68 3.24 13.58 -3.38
CA LYS A 68 2.14 14.54 -3.23
C LYS A 68 0.94 14.01 -4.00
N PHE A 69 -0.19 13.86 -3.31
CA PHE A 69 -1.50 13.57 -3.91
C PHE A 69 -2.12 14.92 -4.30
N LEU A 70 -2.64 15.02 -5.52
CA LEU A 70 -3.32 16.22 -5.99
C LEU A 70 -4.71 15.83 -6.51
N VAL A 71 -5.73 16.44 -5.94
CA VAL A 71 -7.12 16.29 -6.39
C VAL A 71 -7.39 17.38 -7.42
N LYS A 72 -7.90 17.01 -8.60
CA LYS A 72 -8.39 17.97 -9.58
C LYS A 72 -9.91 17.98 -9.47
N LYS A 73 -10.46 19.15 -9.13
CA LYS A 73 -11.89 19.45 -9.27
C LYS A 73 -12.19 19.96 -10.67
#